data_AF-A0A2N4WXR6-F1
#
_entry.id   AF-A0A2N4WXR6-F1
#
_cell.length_a   1.000
_cell.length_b   1.000
_cell.length_c   1.000
_cell.angle_alpha   90.00
_cell.angle_beta   90.00
_cell.angle_gamma   90.00
#
_symmetry.space_group_name_H-M   'P 1'
#
loop_
_entity.id
_entity.type
_entity.pdbx_description
1 polymer ?
#
loop_
_entity_poly.entity_id
_entity_poly.type
_entity_poly.pdbx_seq_one_letter_code
_entity_poly.pdbx_strand_id
1 'polypeptide(L)'
;MSNLDTARAMIDAYNAQDVDAYVAFMTDDACEANYRGDVVREGKEGTRSGLAAAFARWPQNQAEIVEAQAIGNYVLMREHVTRGPATDGSPLVEPFDVIAVYSFEGDKCSRVEFIR
;
A
#
# COMPACT_ATOMS: atom_id res chain seq x y z
N MET A 1 -1.80 3.10 -18.51
CA MET A 1 -1.35 4.05 -17.46
C MET A 1 0.15 3.89 -17.34
N SER A 2 0.90 4.94 -17.00
CA SER A 2 2.30 4.72 -16.60
C SER A 2 2.31 3.97 -15.26
N ASN A 3 3.42 3.31 -14.92
CA ASN A 3 3.53 2.64 -13.62
C ASN A 3 3.34 3.64 -12.46
N LEU A 4 3.78 4.89 -12.64
CA LEU A 4 3.54 5.97 -11.68
C LEU A 4 2.06 6.27 -11.50
N ASP A 5 1.29 6.35 -12.59
CA ASP A 5 -0.16 6.58 -12.51
C ASP A 5 -0.87 5.38 -11.87
N THR A 6 -0.45 4.15 -12.19
CA THR A 6 -1.01 2.94 -11.56
C THR A 6 -0.74 2.94 -10.05
N ALA A 7 0.48 3.24 -9.60
CA ALA A 7 0.81 3.31 -8.18
C ALA A 7 0.02 4.43 -7.45
N ARG A 8 -0.17 5.58 -8.09
CA ARG A 8 -1.03 6.65 -7.55
C ARG A 8 -2.49 6.21 -7.42
N ALA A 9 -3.03 5.55 -8.44
CA ALA A 9 -4.38 4.99 -8.40
C ALA A 9 -4.55 3.93 -7.30
N MET A 10 -3.50 3.13 -7.03
CA MET A 10 -3.49 2.22 -5.88
C MET A 10 -3.60 3.00 -4.56
N ILE A 11 -2.87 4.10 -4.37
CA ILE A 11 -3.02 4.92 -3.15
C ILE A 11 -4.36 5.64 -3.07
N ASP A 12 -4.93 6.10 -4.19
CA ASP A 12 -6.28 6.65 -4.22
C ASP A 12 -7.31 5.61 -3.74
N ALA A 13 -7.20 4.37 -4.21
CA ALA A 13 -8.02 3.25 -3.76
C ALA A 13 -7.78 2.91 -2.27
N TYR A 14 -6.53 2.92 -1.81
CA TYR A 14 -6.17 2.70 -0.41
C TYR A 14 -6.82 3.76 0.51
N ASN A 15 -6.73 5.03 0.13
CA ASN A 15 -7.32 6.15 0.89
C ASN A 15 -8.85 6.17 0.82
N ALA A 16 -9.44 5.67 -0.26
CA ALA A 16 -10.88 5.40 -0.37
C ALA A 16 -11.31 4.12 0.36
N GLN A 17 -10.37 3.35 0.88
CA GLN A 17 -10.56 2.02 1.48
C GLN A 17 -11.24 1.02 0.52
N ASP A 18 -11.06 1.21 -0.78
CA ASP A 18 -11.52 0.32 -1.85
C ASP A 18 -10.46 -0.75 -2.12
N VAL A 19 -10.55 -1.83 -1.32
CA VAL A 19 -9.63 -2.96 -1.37
C VAL A 19 -9.64 -3.63 -2.74
N ASP A 20 -10.82 -3.76 -3.36
CA ASP A 20 -10.98 -4.46 -4.62
C ASP A 20 -10.34 -3.66 -5.78
N ALA A 21 -10.52 -2.34 -5.77
CA ALA A 21 -9.84 -1.46 -6.71
C ALA A 21 -8.31 -1.48 -6.51
N TYR A 22 -7.82 -1.50 -5.27
CA TYR A 22 -6.39 -1.58 -4.97
C TYR A 22 -5.76 -2.83 -5.60
N VAL A 23 -6.29 -4.01 -5.26
CA VAL A 23 -5.69 -5.28 -5.68
C VAL A 23 -5.94 -5.60 -7.16
N ALA A 24 -6.89 -4.92 -7.82
CA ALA A 24 -7.08 -5.02 -9.26
C ALA A 24 -5.83 -4.59 -10.05
N PHE A 25 -4.97 -3.74 -9.49
CA PHE A 25 -3.71 -3.32 -10.10
C PHE A 25 -2.54 -4.29 -9.88
N MET A 26 -2.73 -5.34 -9.07
CA MET A 26 -1.66 -6.27 -8.72
C MET A 26 -1.63 -7.53 -9.61
N THR A 27 -0.46 -8.16 -9.73
CA THR A 27 -0.37 -9.55 -10.23
C THR A 27 -1.01 -10.51 -9.23
N ASP A 28 -1.32 -11.73 -9.64
CA ASP A 28 -2.00 -12.71 -8.76
C ASP A 28 -1.11 -13.13 -7.58
N ASP A 29 0.19 -13.27 -7.82
CA ASP A 29 1.21 -13.65 -6.82
C ASP A 29 1.84 -12.45 -6.11
N ALA A 30 1.32 -11.24 -6.33
CA ALA A 30 1.91 -10.03 -5.75
C ALA A 30 1.81 -10.03 -4.22
N CYS A 31 2.79 -9.44 -3.55
CA CYS A 31 2.81 -9.38 -2.09
C CYS A 31 3.21 -8.00 -1.59
N GLU A 32 2.83 -7.72 -0.34
CA GLU A 32 3.32 -6.57 0.39
C GLU A 32 4.26 -7.04 1.51
N ALA A 33 5.42 -6.39 1.64
CA ALA A 33 6.49 -6.84 2.53
C ALA A 33 7.26 -5.69 3.16
N ASN A 34 7.98 -5.97 4.24
CA ASN A 34 9.01 -5.05 4.72
C ASN A 34 10.23 -5.12 3.81
N TYR A 35 10.87 -3.99 3.53
CA TYR A 35 12.11 -3.97 2.74
C TYR A 35 13.17 -4.85 3.39
N ARG A 36 13.71 -5.81 2.63
CA ARG A 36 14.69 -6.80 3.12
C ARG A 36 14.20 -7.61 4.33
N GLY A 37 12.89 -7.75 4.49
CA GLY A 37 12.26 -8.44 5.61
C GLY A 37 11.09 -9.32 5.17
N ASP A 38 10.24 -9.64 6.15
CA ASP A 38 9.15 -10.59 5.98
C ASP A 38 8.01 -10.04 5.10
N VAL A 39 7.32 -10.95 4.42
CA VAL A 39 6.03 -10.66 3.77
C VAL A 39 4.99 -10.39 4.85
N VAL A 40 4.27 -9.27 4.72
CA VAL A 40 3.17 -8.89 5.62
C VAL A 40 1.81 -9.27 5.04
N ARG A 41 1.68 -9.35 3.72
CA ARG A 41 0.49 -9.80 3.00
C ARG A 41 0.89 -10.59 1.75
N GLU A 42 0.52 -11.87 1.71
CA GLU A 42 0.95 -12.84 0.71
C GLU A 42 -0.08 -12.99 -0.42
N GLY A 43 0.34 -12.81 -1.67
CA GLY A 43 -0.54 -12.90 -2.83
C GLY A 43 -1.59 -11.77 -2.90
N LYS A 44 -2.26 -11.69 -4.04
CA LYS A 44 -3.37 -10.74 -4.27
C LYS A 44 -4.47 -10.87 -3.20
N GLU A 45 -4.82 -12.11 -2.86
CA GLU A 45 -5.91 -12.39 -1.90
C GLU A 45 -5.51 -12.19 -0.44
N GLY A 46 -4.24 -12.46 -0.06
CA GLY A 46 -3.74 -12.07 1.25
C GLY A 46 -3.62 -10.56 1.39
N THR A 47 -3.29 -9.86 0.31
CA THR A 47 -3.33 -8.39 0.25
C THR A 47 -4.75 -7.87 0.43
N ARG A 48 -5.72 -8.42 -0.30
CA ARG A 48 -7.16 -8.07 -0.19
C ARG A 48 -7.64 -8.22 1.25
N SER A 49 -7.53 -9.42 1.81
CA SER A 49 -8.01 -9.71 3.16
C SER A 49 -7.27 -8.92 4.24
N GLY A 50 -5.96 -8.73 4.10
CA GLY A 50 -5.14 -7.96 5.04
C GLY A 50 -5.48 -6.47 5.06
N LEU A 51 -5.69 -5.84 3.90
CA LEU A 51 -6.11 -4.45 3.81
C LEU A 51 -7.54 -4.26 4.34
N ALA A 52 -8.46 -5.16 4.01
CA ALA A 52 -9.83 -5.13 4.55
C ALA A 52 -9.84 -5.16 6.09
N ALA A 53 -9.02 -6.03 6.70
CA ALA A 53 -8.86 -6.08 8.15
C ALA A 53 -8.23 -4.79 8.72
N ALA A 54 -7.22 -4.24 8.03
CA ALA A 54 -6.59 -2.98 8.44
C ALA A 54 -7.58 -1.80 8.40
N PHE A 55 -8.40 -1.69 7.36
CA PHE A 55 -9.39 -0.61 7.23
C PHE A 55 -10.53 -0.75 8.24
N ALA A 56 -10.98 -1.97 8.52
CA ALA A 56 -11.95 -2.21 9.60
C ALA A 56 -11.40 -1.79 10.97
N ARG A 57 -10.10 -2.02 11.22
CA ARG A 57 -9.40 -1.61 12.44
C ARG A 57 -9.17 -0.11 12.49
N TRP A 58 -8.81 0.52 11.38
CA TRP A 58 -8.48 1.94 11.26
C TRP A 58 -9.31 2.62 10.16
N PRO A 59 -10.58 2.97 10.41
CA PRO A 59 -11.47 3.56 9.40
C PRO A 59 -11.06 4.96 8.95
N GLN A 60 -10.19 5.65 9.70
CA GLN A 60 -9.66 6.97 9.36
C GLN A 60 -8.26 6.91 8.77
N ASN A 61 -7.77 5.71 8.45
CA ASN A 61 -6.46 5.51 7.88
C ASN A 61 -6.30 6.25 6.55
N GLN A 62 -5.22 7.03 6.42
CA GLN A 62 -4.84 7.76 5.21
C GLN A 62 -3.32 7.69 5.00
N ALA A 63 -2.89 7.71 3.74
CA ALA A 63 -1.52 7.87 3.29
C ALA A 63 -1.42 9.07 2.35
N GLU A 64 -0.72 10.12 2.77
CA GLU A 64 -0.43 11.28 1.93
C GLU A 64 0.85 11.05 1.14
N ILE A 65 0.79 11.14 -0.19
CA ILE A 65 1.99 11.07 -1.05
C ILE A 65 2.74 12.39 -0.96
N VAL A 66 3.89 12.37 -0.29
CA VAL A 66 4.78 13.53 -0.15
C VAL A 66 5.69 13.70 -1.36
N GLU A 67 6.15 12.58 -1.93
CA GLU A 67 7.02 12.55 -3.10
C GLU A 67 6.76 11.27 -3.89
N ALA A 68 6.85 11.33 -5.21
CA ALA A 68 6.69 10.16 -6.06
C ALA A 68 7.61 10.22 -7.27
N GLN A 69 8.30 9.12 -7.56
CA GLN A 69 9.23 9.01 -8.68
C GLN A 69 9.13 7.63 -9.33
N ALA A 70 9.18 7.59 -10.65
CA ALA A 70 9.39 6.35 -11.41
C ALA A 70 10.87 6.21 -11.80
N ILE A 71 11.44 5.02 -11.60
CA ILE A 71 12.80 4.65 -11.99
C ILE A 71 12.75 3.29 -12.67
N GLY A 72 12.79 3.26 -14.01
CA GLY A 72 12.61 2.03 -14.77
C GLY A 72 11.25 1.39 -14.47
N ASN A 73 11.25 0.13 -14.02
CA ASN A 73 10.04 -0.62 -13.66
C ASN A 73 9.63 -0.45 -12.18
N TYR A 74 10.24 0.49 -11.47
CA TYR A 74 9.93 0.78 -10.07
C TYR A 74 9.24 2.13 -9.93
N VAL A 75 8.34 2.21 -8.96
CA VAL A 75 7.82 3.48 -8.45
C VAL A 75 8.14 3.56 -6.98
N LEU A 76 8.68 4.69 -6.54
CA LEU A 76 8.94 4.98 -5.13
C LEU A 76 8.02 6.12 -4.73
N MET A 77 7.29 5.94 -3.63
CA MET A 77 6.49 6.99 -3.02
C MET A 77 6.90 7.15 -1.56
N ARG A 78 7.25 8.39 -1.18
CA ARG A 78 7.38 8.75 0.22
C ARG A 78 6.00 9.15 0.71
N GLU A 79 5.51 8.44 1.72
CA GLU A 79 4.15 8.57 2.22
C GLU A 79 4.15 8.97 3.69
N HIS A 80 3.34 9.95 4.05
CA HIS A 80 3.02 10.29 5.42
C HIS A 80 1.72 9.59 5.82
N VAL A 81 1.80 8.61 6.72
CA VAL A 81 0.68 7.74 7.08
C VAL A 81 0.10 8.17 8.43
N THR A 82 -1.21 8.39 8.46
CA THR A 82 -1.98 8.63 9.68
C THR A 82 -3.04 7.53 9.81
N ARG A 83 -2.93 6.70 10.86
CA ARG A 83 -3.92 5.62 11.10
C ARG A 83 -5.25 6.14 11.65
N GLY A 84 -5.20 7.21 12.44
CA GLY A 84 -6.35 7.65 13.25
C GLY A 84 -6.71 6.68 14.38
N PRO A 85 -7.81 6.94 15.10
CA PRO A 85 -8.27 6.08 16.20
C PRO A 85 -8.63 4.67 15.71
N ALA A 86 -8.22 3.65 16.45
CA ALA A 86 -8.59 2.27 16.16
C ALA A 86 -9.99 1.93 16.71
N THR A 87 -10.68 0.98 16.06
CA THR A 87 -12.01 0.51 16.46
C THR A 87 -11.98 -0.57 17.55
N ASP A 88 -10.81 -1.17 17.80
CA ASP A 88 -10.61 -2.28 18.73
C ASP A 88 -10.14 -1.83 20.14
N GLY A 89 -10.08 -0.52 20.40
CA GLY A 89 -9.60 0.05 21.65
C GLY A 89 -8.07 0.04 21.79
N SER A 90 -7.32 -0.32 20.74
CA SER A 90 -5.86 -0.16 20.74
C SER A 90 -5.44 1.32 20.80
N PRO A 91 -4.25 1.63 21.38
CA PRO A 91 -3.81 3.01 21.52
C PRO A 91 -3.60 3.68 20.17
N LEU A 92 -3.62 5.01 20.16
CA LEU A 92 -3.34 5.80 18.97
C LEU A 92 -1.94 5.48 18.46
N VAL A 93 -1.86 5.22 17.15
CA VAL A 93 -0.58 5.08 16.45
C VAL A 93 -0.17 6.48 16.00
N GLU A 94 0.98 6.96 16.47
CA GLU A 94 1.55 8.23 16.00
C GLU A 94 1.75 8.21 14.48
N PRO A 95 1.48 9.33 13.76
CA PRO A 95 1.78 9.43 12.35
C PRO A 95 3.24 9.13 12.05
N PHE A 96 3.51 8.55 10.88
CA PHE A 96 4.85 8.10 10.51
C PHE A 96 5.06 8.18 9.01
N ASP A 97 6.32 8.33 8.61
CA ASP A 97 6.72 8.29 7.21
C ASP A 97 7.17 6.89 6.79
N VAL A 98 6.90 6.52 5.54
CA VAL A 98 7.45 5.34 4.88
C VAL A 98 7.89 5.69 3.46
N ILE A 99 8.81 4.91 2.90
CA ILE A 99 8.97 4.83 1.44
C ILE A 99 8.36 3.51 0.98
N ALA A 100 7.29 3.58 0.20
CA ALA A 100 6.69 2.45 -0.48
C ALA A 100 7.35 2.28 -1.86
N VAL A 101 7.93 1.11 -2.11
CA VAL A 101 8.58 0.75 -3.37
C VAL A 101 7.72 -0.28 -4.10
N TYR A 102 7.14 0.15 -5.22
CA TYR A 102 6.30 -0.66 -6.08
C TYR A 102 7.15 -1.23 -7.21
N SER A 103 7.21 -2.55 -7.28
CA SER A 103 7.78 -3.29 -8.42
C SER A 103 6.68 -3.63 -9.41
N PHE A 104 7.00 -3.61 -10.71
CA PHE A 104 6.04 -3.90 -11.77
C PHE A 104 6.49 -5.03 -12.69
N GLU A 105 5.53 -5.86 -13.10
CA GLU A 105 5.62 -6.81 -14.20
C GLU A 105 4.63 -6.38 -15.29
N GLY A 106 5.15 -5.78 -16.37
CA GLY A 106 4.30 -5.14 -17.36
C GLY A 106 3.57 -3.95 -16.74
N ASP A 107 2.23 -3.98 -16.78
CA ASP A 107 1.35 -2.93 -16.26
C ASP A 107 0.75 -3.22 -14.87
N LYS A 108 1.15 -4.35 -14.25
CA LYS A 108 0.68 -4.77 -12.91
C LYS A 108 1.77 -4.62 -11.86
N CYS A 109 1.38 -4.20 -10.67
CA CYS A 109 2.25 -4.18 -9.52
C CYS A 109 2.48 -5.62 -9.03
N SER A 110 3.73 -6.08 -9.02
CA SER A 110 4.11 -7.42 -8.57
C SER A 110 4.57 -7.47 -7.12
N ARG A 111 4.95 -6.32 -6.52
CA ARG A 111 5.35 -6.25 -5.12
C ARG A 111 5.30 -4.82 -4.59
N VAL A 112 4.91 -4.65 -3.34
CA VAL A 112 5.09 -3.39 -2.60
C VAL A 112 6.00 -3.67 -1.40
N GLU A 113 7.10 -2.94 -1.29
CA GLU A 113 7.99 -3.02 -0.12
C GLU A 113 7.99 -1.72 0.67
N PHE A 114 7.94 -1.82 2.00
CA PHE A 114 7.95 -0.69 2.89
C PHE A 114 9.31 -0.51 3.56
N ILE A 115 9.92 0.66 3.37
CA ILE A 115 11.09 1.12 4.13
C ILE A 115 10.57 2.02 5.25
N ARG A 116 10.88 1.66 6.50
CA ARG A 116 10.40 2.34 7.71
C ARG A 116 11.50 2.39 8.76
#